data_AF-A0A821K0Q5-F1
#
_entry.id   AF-A0A821K0Q5-F1
#
_cell.length_a   1.000
_cell.length_b   1.000
_cell.length_c   1.000
_cell.angle_alpha   90.00
_cell.angle_beta   90.00
_cell.angle_gamma   90.00
#
_symmetry.space_group_name_H-M   'P 1'
#
loop_
_entity.id
_entity.type
_entity.pdbx_description
1 polymer ?
#
loop_
_entity_poly.entity_id
_entity_poly.type
_entity_poly.pdbx_seq_one_letter_code
_entity_poly.pdbx_strand_id
1 'polypeptide(L)'
;MPLRVRDLLAMVGDERILKIQLGRTPVQDLIITVLNFLSDSKFSSKQLELGYDDIYHNYLLITIQNSRGPEVLRYLLGDARHHVVASTVLKLEKIHRIALHYPTIPDDLIDVYDIPLTPNKLLTLNRLISMASNVDKNFYKYDAAENNMCQTFVENIIEINGLMPNICDQATLNALKPQDGKALIATLGSRSNLVKATTDLGSKLDKLILDRKIRWKTSPPTDFA
;
A
#
# COMPACT_ATOMS: atom_id res chain seq x y z
N MET A 1 -3.95 2.13 -16.88
CA MET A 1 -3.91 0.99 -15.94
C MET A 1 -2.87 -0.04 -16.38
N PRO A 2 -2.04 -0.60 -15.48
CA PRO A 2 -1.05 -1.63 -15.82
C PRO A 2 -1.68 -2.92 -16.38
N LEU A 3 -0.97 -3.64 -17.26
CA LEU A 3 -1.46 -4.87 -17.92
C LEU A 3 -1.92 -5.94 -16.91
N ARG A 4 -1.06 -6.30 -15.95
CA ARG A 4 -1.41 -7.31 -14.92
C ARG A 4 -2.69 -6.98 -14.15
N VAL A 5 -2.94 -5.70 -13.86
CA VAL A 5 -4.17 -5.26 -13.18
C VAL A 5 -5.37 -5.46 -14.12
N ARG A 6 -5.24 -5.10 -15.40
CA ARG A 6 -6.30 -5.32 -16.41
C ARG A 6 -6.61 -6.80 -16.57
N ASP A 7 -5.60 -7.66 -16.62
CA ASP A 7 -5.77 -9.10 -16.80
C ASP A 7 -6.51 -9.71 -15.59
N LEU A 8 -6.11 -9.33 -14.37
CA LEU A 8 -6.83 -9.74 -13.17
C LEU A 8 -8.28 -9.24 -13.15
N LEU A 9 -8.52 -7.99 -13.50
CA LEU A 9 -9.88 -7.45 -13.57
C LEU A 9 -10.73 -8.11 -14.67
N ALA A 10 -10.14 -8.51 -15.78
CA ALA A 10 -10.86 -9.26 -16.80
C ALA A 10 -11.33 -10.64 -16.30
N MET A 11 -10.55 -11.27 -15.40
CA MET A 11 -10.88 -12.59 -14.87
C MET A 11 -11.86 -12.54 -13.68
N VAL A 12 -11.61 -11.63 -12.73
CA VAL A 12 -12.33 -11.61 -11.43
C VAL A 12 -12.97 -10.26 -11.10
N GLY A 13 -12.93 -9.29 -12.02
CA GLY A 13 -13.38 -7.93 -11.78
C GLY A 13 -14.86 -7.79 -11.41
N ASP A 14 -15.70 -8.70 -11.92
CA ASP A 14 -17.14 -8.73 -11.69
C ASP A 14 -17.57 -9.69 -10.59
N GLU A 15 -16.62 -10.40 -9.96
CA GLU A 15 -16.90 -11.23 -8.79
C GLU A 15 -17.33 -10.36 -7.60
N ARG A 16 -18.22 -10.91 -6.78
CA ARG A 16 -18.72 -10.23 -5.59
C ARG A 16 -17.59 -10.09 -4.56
N ILE A 17 -17.39 -8.88 -4.05
CA ILE A 17 -16.56 -8.63 -2.88
C ILE A 17 -17.31 -9.11 -1.62
N LEU A 18 -16.65 -9.97 -0.85
CA LEU A 18 -17.14 -10.55 0.40
C LEU A 18 -16.60 -9.81 1.63
N LYS A 19 -15.36 -9.31 1.56
CA LYS A 19 -14.69 -8.59 2.65
C LYS A 19 -13.72 -7.55 2.09
N ILE A 20 -13.62 -6.41 2.74
CA ILE A 20 -12.53 -5.44 2.54
C ILE A 20 -11.86 -5.21 3.89
N GLN A 21 -10.54 -5.19 3.88
CA GLN A 21 -9.74 -4.83 5.05
C GLN A 21 -8.68 -3.80 4.64
N LEU A 22 -8.43 -2.83 5.52
CA LEU A 22 -7.27 -1.94 5.45
C LEU A 22 -6.08 -2.67 6.06
N GLY A 23 -5.02 -2.86 5.28
CA GLY A 23 -3.73 -3.31 5.78
C GLY A 23 -2.78 -2.12 5.92
N ARG A 24 -1.98 -2.12 7.00
CA ARG A 24 -0.92 -1.14 7.22
C ARG A 24 0.38 -1.85 7.55
N THR A 25 1.46 -1.39 6.94
CA THR A 25 2.82 -1.84 7.24
C THR A 25 3.69 -0.62 7.53
N PRO A 26 4.50 -0.62 8.61
CA PRO A 26 5.43 0.47 8.85
C PRO A 26 6.42 0.58 7.69
N VAL A 27 6.78 1.80 7.34
CA VAL A 27 7.87 2.07 6.41
C VAL A 27 9.17 1.60 7.07
N GLN A 28 9.96 0.81 6.34
CA GLN A 28 11.18 0.19 6.86
C GLN A 28 12.13 1.22 7.50
N ASP A 29 12.74 0.85 8.64
CA ASP A 29 13.68 1.67 9.41
C ASP A 29 14.85 2.21 8.57
N LEU A 30 15.27 1.46 7.55
CA LEU A 30 16.32 1.87 6.63
C LEU A 30 15.93 3.15 5.86
N ILE A 31 14.67 3.24 5.42
CA ILE A 31 14.18 4.43 4.73
C ILE A 31 14.13 5.61 5.70
N ILE A 32 13.63 5.40 6.92
CA ILE A 32 13.60 6.44 7.97
C ILE A 32 15.02 6.94 8.27
N THR A 33 15.99 6.03 8.34
CA THR A 33 17.41 6.38 8.56
C THR A 33 17.95 7.27 7.44
N VAL A 34 17.67 6.94 6.17
CA VAL A 34 18.08 7.76 5.03
C VAL A 34 17.41 9.15 5.07
N LEU A 35 16.11 9.20 5.38
CA LEU A 35 15.37 10.46 5.49
C LEU A 35 15.90 11.34 6.62
N ASN A 36 16.26 10.75 7.77
CA ASN A 36 16.92 11.46 8.86
C ASN A 36 18.30 11.97 8.45
N PHE A 37 19.12 11.15 7.80
CA PHE A 37 20.42 11.60 7.31
C PHE A 37 20.29 12.80 6.36
N LEU A 38 19.31 12.78 5.44
CA LEU A 38 19.11 13.85 4.49
C LEU A 38 18.51 15.12 5.10
N SER A 39 17.70 14.99 6.15
CA SER A 39 17.04 16.11 6.85
C SER A 39 17.83 16.63 8.05
N ASP A 40 19.03 16.09 8.33
CA ASP A 40 19.79 16.35 9.57
C ASP A 40 18.94 16.04 10.82
N SER A 41 18.32 14.85 10.84
CA SER A 41 17.41 14.30 11.86
C SER A 41 16.07 15.02 12.06
N LYS A 42 15.78 16.06 11.26
CA LYS A 42 14.52 16.82 11.36
C LYS A 42 13.29 16.00 10.97
N PHE A 43 13.45 14.96 10.16
CA PHE A 43 12.35 14.08 9.75
C PHE A 43 11.70 13.40 10.97
N SER A 44 12.47 12.68 11.79
CA SER A 44 11.93 12.06 13.01
C SER A 44 11.46 13.08 14.04
N SER A 45 12.13 14.24 14.17
CA SER A 45 11.60 15.31 15.02
C SER A 45 10.23 15.79 14.57
N LYS A 46 10.02 15.95 13.25
CA LYS A 46 8.73 16.37 12.68
C LYS A 46 7.67 15.28 12.79
N GLN A 47 8.05 14.02 12.65
CA GLN A 47 7.17 12.86 12.88
C GLN A 47 6.60 12.89 14.30
N LEU A 48 7.46 13.06 15.31
CA LEU A 48 7.04 13.18 16.71
C LEU A 48 6.20 14.45 16.95
N GLU A 49 6.58 15.59 16.36
CA GLU A 49 5.82 16.84 16.45
C GLU A 49 4.39 16.70 15.91
N LEU A 50 4.21 15.92 14.84
CA LEU A 50 2.91 15.63 14.24
C LEU A 50 2.13 14.54 14.99
N GLY A 51 2.70 13.97 16.06
CA GLY A 51 2.09 12.94 16.89
C GLY A 51 2.04 11.57 16.20
N TYR A 52 2.99 11.27 15.32
CA TYR A 52 3.07 9.98 14.65
C TYR A 52 4.08 9.08 15.36
N ASP A 53 3.62 7.91 15.79
CA ASP A 53 4.53 6.88 16.33
C ASP A 53 5.38 6.26 15.20
N ASP A 54 4.75 5.98 14.05
CA ASP A 54 5.39 5.43 12.85
C ASP A 54 4.78 6.00 11.57
N ILE A 55 5.48 5.86 10.43
CA ILE A 55 4.96 6.17 9.09
C ILE A 55 4.51 4.88 8.41
N TYR A 56 3.29 4.84 7.89
CA TYR A 56 2.69 3.61 7.37
C TYR A 56 2.45 3.64 5.86
N HIS A 57 2.61 2.49 5.22
CA HIS A 57 2.09 2.22 3.89
C HIS A 57 0.74 1.51 3.99
N ASN A 58 -0.31 2.12 3.43
CA ASN A 58 -1.66 1.58 3.45
C ASN A 58 -1.97 0.83 2.14
N TYR A 59 -2.71 -0.27 2.27
CA TYR A 59 -3.24 -1.04 1.15
C TYR A 59 -4.59 -1.67 1.52
N LEU A 60 -5.30 -2.21 0.51
CA LEU A 60 -6.55 -2.93 0.72
C LEU A 60 -6.34 -4.43 0.49
N LEU A 61 -6.81 -5.24 1.43
CA LEU A 61 -7.04 -6.67 1.25
C LEU A 61 -8.51 -6.87 0.88
N ILE A 62 -8.75 -7.47 -0.27
CA ILE A 62 -10.09 -7.62 -0.84
C ILE A 62 -10.34 -9.11 -1.03
N THR A 63 -11.30 -9.64 -0.26
CA THR A 63 -11.77 -11.01 -0.43
C THR A 63 -12.90 -11.02 -1.45
N ILE A 64 -12.69 -11.70 -2.57
CA ILE A 64 -13.68 -11.90 -3.63
C ILE A 64 -14.24 -13.32 -3.59
N GLN A 65 -15.50 -13.47 -4.00
CA GLN A 65 -16.10 -14.76 -4.28
C GLN A 65 -15.48 -15.37 -5.54
N ASN A 66 -15.38 -16.70 -5.58
CA ASN A 66 -14.90 -17.40 -6.77
C ASN A 66 -16.05 -18.18 -7.43
N SER A 67 -16.93 -17.48 -8.17
CA SER A 67 -18.02 -18.16 -8.90
C SER A 67 -17.49 -19.04 -10.03
N ARG A 68 -16.34 -18.69 -10.63
CA ARG A 68 -15.64 -19.44 -11.69
C ARG A 68 -14.45 -20.29 -11.19
N GLY A 69 -14.45 -20.63 -9.89
CA GLY A 69 -13.30 -21.13 -9.11
C GLY A 69 -12.19 -21.92 -9.82
N PRO A 70 -12.48 -22.99 -10.58
CA PRO A 70 -11.44 -23.82 -11.20
C PRO A 70 -10.58 -23.09 -12.24
N GLU A 71 -11.16 -22.20 -13.05
CA GLU A 71 -10.43 -21.49 -14.12
C GLU A 71 -9.51 -20.41 -13.56
N VAL A 72 -10.04 -19.66 -12.59
CA VAL A 72 -9.30 -18.61 -11.88
C VAL A 72 -8.11 -19.24 -11.16
N LEU A 73 -8.31 -20.28 -10.36
CA LEU A 73 -7.22 -20.89 -9.60
C LEU A 73 -6.15 -21.54 -10.48
N ARG A 74 -6.53 -22.17 -11.59
CA ARG A 74 -5.57 -22.74 -12.56
C ARG A 74 -4.68 -21.67 -13.18
N TYR A 75 -5.24 -20.53 -13.57
CA TYR A 75 -4.45 -19.42 -14.10
C TYR A 75 -3.50 -18.85 -13.03
N LEU A 76 -3.93 -18.80 -11.77
CA LEU A 76 -3.20 -18.14 -10.69
C LEU A 76 -2.12 -18.99 -10.04
N LEU A 77 -2.38 -20.27 -9.82
CA LEU A 77 -1.46 -21.17 -9.12
C LEU A 77 -0.56 -21.94 -10.09
N GLY A 78 -0.84 -21.90 -11.40
CA GLY A 78 -0.11 -22.69 -12.41
C GLY A 78 -0.21 -24.21 -12.21
N ASP A 79 -0.93 -24.67 -11.20
CA ASP A 79 -1.14 -26.08 -10.87
C ASP A 79 -2.50 -26.55 -11.44
N ALA A 80 -2.50 -27.72 -12.06
CA ALA A 80 -3.67 -28.38 -12.64
C ALA A 80 -4.55 -29.07 -11.58
N ARG A 81 -4.15 -29.05 -10.31
CA ARG A 81 -4.93 -29.64 -9.21
C ARG A 81 -6.15 -28.79 -8.86
N HIS A 82 -7.33 -29.36 -9.10
CA HIS A 82 -8.64 -28.78 -8.80
C HIS A 82 -8.85 -28.68 -7.28
N HIS A 83 -8.36 -27.61 -6.66
CA HIS A 83 -8.85 -27.19 -5.36
C HIS A 83 -9.96 -26.18 -5.60
N VAL A 84 -11.18 -26.47 -5.16
CA VAL A 84 -12.27 -25.49 -5.19
C VAL A 84 -12.10 -24.59 -3.97
N VAL A 85 -11.59 -23.38 -4.18
CA VAL A 85 -11.54 -22.36 -3.13
C VAL A 85 -12.70 -21.41 -3.35
N ALA A 86 -13.59 -21.30 -2.35
CA ALA A 86 -14.82 -20.50 -2.45
C ALA A 86 -14.57 -18.99 -2.57
N SER A 87 -13.38 -18.53 -2.18
CA SER A 87 -12.98 -17.13 -2.22
C SER A 87 -11.47 -16.96 -2.43
N THR A 88 -11.07 -15.75 -2.82
CA THR A 88 -9.67 -15.39 -3.01
C THR A 88 -9.41 -14.01 -2.45
N VAL A 89 -8.23 -13.82 -1.84
CA VAL A 89 -7.81 -12.53 -1.29
C VAL A 89 -6.83 -11.87 -2.26
N LEU A 90 -7.08 -10.60 -2.55
CA LEU A 90 -6.23 -9.76 -3.39
C LEU A 90 -5.76 -8.54 -2.62
N LYS A 91 -4.47 -8.23 -2.74
CA LYS A 91 -3.85 -6.99 -2.27
C LYS A 91 -3.90 -5.94 -3.38
N LEU A 92 -4.65 -4.86 -3.11
CA LEU A 92 -4.72 -3.66 -3.94
C LEU A 92 -3.91 -2.56 -3.25
N GLU A 93 -2.89 -2.05 -3.93
CA GLU A 93 -2.04 -0.99 -3.39
C GLU A 93 -1.56 -0.04 -4.49
N LYS A 94 -1.06 1.12 -4.06
CA LYS A 94 -0.42 2.09 -4.95
C LYS A 94 0.98 2.39 -4.44
N ILE A 95 1.96 1.81 -5.12
CA ILE A 95 3.37 2.22 -5.05
C ILE A 95 3.55 3.24 -6.19
N HIS A 96 4.48 3.08 -7.13
CA HIS A 96 4.58 3.96 -8.32
C HIS A 96 3.40 3.82 -9.29
N ARG A 97 2.76 2.65 -9.27
CA ARG A 97 1.59 2.32 -10.08
C ARG A 97 0.64 1.52 -9.20
N ILE A 98 -0.62 1.49 -9.60
CA ILE A 98 -1.59 0.59 -8.99
C ILE A 98 -1.13 -0.85 -9.22
N ALA A 99 -1.09 -1.63 -8.15
CA ALA A 99 -0.79 -3.04 -8.16
C ALA A 99 -1.98 -3.81 -7.59
N LEU A 100 -2.32 -4.92 -8.22
CA LEU A 100 -3.31 -5.89 -7.78
C LEU A 100 -2.66 -7.27 -7.90
N HIS A 101 -2.56 -7.99 -6.80
CA HIS A 101 -1.80 -9.25 -6.70
C HIS A 101 -2.18 -10.00 -5.43
N TYR A 102 -1.67 -11.21 -5.24
CA TYR A 102 -1.90 -12.00 -4.04
C TYR A 102 -1.09 -11.45 -2.86
N PRO A 103 -1.65 -11.44 -1.65
CA PRO A 103 -0.86 -11.15 -0.47
C PRO A 103 0.17 -12.27 -0.25
N THR A 104 1.40 -11.89 0.08
CA THR A 104 2.40 -12.78 0.66
C THR A 104 2.11 -12.86 2.18
N ILE A 105 1.86 -14.07 2.73
CA ILE A 105 1.50 -14.28 4.15
C ILE A 105 2.72 -14.77 4.96
N PRO A 106 3.03 -14.17 6.13
CA PRO A 106 2.98 -12.74 6.44
C PRO A 106 4.40 -12.19 6.71
N ASP A 107 4.61 -10.91 6.39
CA ASP A 107 5.60 -10.10 7.12
C ASP A 107 5.00 -9.82 8.50
N ASP A 108 5.79 -9.99 9.56
CA ASP A 108 5.34 -10.08 10.96
C ASP A 108 4.78 -8.77 11.57
N LEU A 109 4.56 -7.72 10.76
CA LEU A 109 4.18 -6.37 11.20
C LEU A 109 3.07 -5.79 10.33
N ILE A 110 1.88 -6.42 10.36
CA ILE A 110 0.70 -5.94 9.65
C ILE A 110 -0.42 -5.62 10.62
N ASP A 111 -0.81 -4.34 10.70
CA ASP A 111 -2.10 -3.97 11.27
C ASP A 111 -3.19 -4.20 10.23
N VAL A 112 -4.27 -4.88 10.62
CA VAL A 112 -5.42 -5.14 9.75
C VAL A 112 -6.70 -4.63 10.40
N TYR A 113 -7.45 -3.81 9.67
CA TYR A 113 -8.72 -3.24 10.11
C TYR A 113 -9.83 -3.62 9.14
N ASP A 114 -10.99 -3.99 9.65
CA ASP A 114 -12.14 -4.34 8.81
C ASP A 114 -12.83 -3.08 8.28
N ILE A 115 -13.14 -3.06 6.98
CA ILE A 115 -13.96 -2.01 6.36
C ILE A 115 -15.34 -2.59 6.06
N PRO A 116 -16.39 -2.25 6.84
CA PRO A 116 -17.69 -2.86 6.66
C PRO A 116 -18.30 -2.50 5.30
N LEU A 117 -18.85 -3.51 4.63
CA LEU A 117 -19.55 -3.34 3.36
C LEU A 117 -20.97 -2.80 3.60
N THR A 118 -21.49 -2.01 2.66
CA THR A 118 -22.88 -1.55 2.72
C THR A 118 -23.82 -2.75 2.51
N PRO A 119 -24.72 -3.06 3.45
CA PRO A 119 -25.65 -4.17 3.32
C PRO A 119 -26.49 -4.08 2.03
N ASN A 120 -26.77 -5.23 1.41
CA ASN A 120 -27.59 -5.35 0.20
C ASN A 120 -27.10 -4.59 -1.03
N LYS A 121 -25.87 -4.05 -1.01
CA LYS A 121 -25.25 -3.39 -2.16
C LYS A 121 -24.19 -4.31 -2.75
N LEU A 122 -24.37 -4.72 -4.00
CA LEU A 122 -23.34 -5.46 -4.73
C LEU A 122 -22.14 -4.54 -4.98
N LEU A 123 -20.98 -4.98 -4.50
CA LEU A 123 -19.69 -4.36 -4.75
C LEU A 123 -18.78 -5.38 -5.44
N THR A 124 -18.10 -4.95 -6.49
CA THR A 124 -17.15 -5.73 -7.29
C THR A 124 -15.86 -4.93 -7.45
N LEU A 125 -14.76 -5.57 -7.85
CA LEU A 125 -13.49 -4.87 -8.08
C LEU A 125 -13.59 -3.86 -9.24
N ASN A 126 -14.31 -4.21 -10.31
CA ASN A 126 -14.57 -3.32 -11.43
C ASN A 126 -15.30 -2.06 -10.97
N ARG A 127 -16.35 -2.22 -10.14
CA ARG A 127 -17.06 -1.06 -9.57
C ARG A 127 -16.15 -0.25 -8.66
N LEU A 128 -15.43 -0.91 -7.75
CA LEU A 128 -14.55 -0.27 -6.77
C LEU A 128 -13.52 0.64 -7.45
N ILE A 129 -12.84 0.10 -8.47
CA ILE A 129 -11.77 0.78 -9.20
C ILE A 129 -12.34 1.82 -10.17
N SER A 130 -13.39 1.50 -10.92
CA SER A 130 -13.95 2.43 -11.91
C SER A 130 -14.52 3.68 -11.24
N MET A 131 -15.28 3.53 -10.16
CA MET A 131 -15.81 4.64 -9.37
C MET A 131 -14.69 5.57 -8.89
N ALA A 132 -13.66 5.00 -8.25
CA ALA A 132 -12.53 5.78 -7.77
C ALA A 132 -11.76 6.47 -8.92
N SER A 133 -11.50 5.75 -10.01
CA SER A 133 -10.75 6.28 -11.16
C SER A 133 -11.49 7.36 -11.96
N ASN A 134 -12.82 7.36 -11.93
CA ASN A 134 -13.64 8.36 -12.62
C ASN A 134 -13.71 9.68 -11.83
N VAL A 135 -13.56 9.63 -10.51
CA VAL A 135 -13.63 10.80 -9.63
C VAL A 135 -12.23 11.37 -9.35
N ASP A 136 -11.26 10.51 -9.02
CA ASP A 136 -9.89 10.92 -8.76
C ASP A 136 -9.06 11.02 -10.06
N LYS A 137 -8.83 12.25 -10.52
CA LYS A 137 -8.01 12.55 -11.72
C LYS A 137 -6.54 12.12 -11.58
N ASN A 138 -6.08 11.90 -10.36
CA ASN A 138 -4.72 11.44 -10.04
C ASN A 138 -4.67 9.95 -9.74
N PHE A 139 -5.78 9.22 -9.90
CA PHE A 139 -5.89 7.80 -9.56
C PHE A 139 -4.80 6.95 -10.20
N TYR A 140 -4.38 7.26 -11.44
CA TYR A 140 -3.28 6.56 -12.12
C TYR A 140 -1.92 7.28 -12.12
N LYS A 141 -1.84 8.52 -11.65
CA LYS A 141 -0.59 9.29 -11.58
C LYS A 141 0.18 8.99 -10.29
N TYR A 142 1.49 9.24 -10.28
CA TYR A 142 2.36 9.15 -9.11
C TYR A 142 3.07 10.46 -8.77
N ASP A 143 3.05 10.81 -7.50
CA ASP A 143 3.65 11.95 -6.81
C ASP A 143 3.69 11.69 -5.28
N ALA A 144 4.78 11.08 -4.82
CA ALA A 144 4.98 10.77 -3.39
C ALA A 144 5.00 12.01 -2.48
N ALA A 145 5.33 13.19 -3.01
CA ALA A 145 5.65 14.36 -2.20
C ALA A 145 4.49 15.34 -2.01
N GLU A 146 3.49 15.31 -2.89
CA GLU A 146 2.38 16.25 -2.78
C GLU A 146 1.23 15.73 -1.90
N ASN A 147 0.97 14.41 -1.81
CA ASN A 147 -0.32 13.90 -1.30
C ASN A 147 -0.33 12.52 -0.60
N ASN A 148 0.72 12.05 0.10
CA ASN A 148 0.66 10.78 0.87
C ASN A 148 0.05 9.59 0.12
N MET A 149 0.62 9.34 -1.04
CA MET A 149 -0.15 8.82 -2.15
C MET A 149 -0.69 7.40 -2.02
N CYS A 150 -0.12 6.55 -1.17
CA CYS A 150 -0.69 5.24 -0.86
C CYS A 150 -1.85 5.35 0.13
N GLN A 151 -1.72 6.20 1.16
CA GLN A 151 -2.74 6.45 2.17
C GLN A 151 -3.96 7.15 1.57
N THR A 152 -3.75 8.27 0.87
CA THR A 152 -4.83 9.00 0.19
C THR A 152 -5.47 8.17 -0.92
N PHE A 153 -4.72 7.28 -1.60
CA PHE A 153 -5.32 6.36 -2.57
C PHE A 153 -6.31 5.40 -1.91
N VAL A 154 -5.95 4.82 -0.76
CA VAL A 154 -6.83 3.91 -0.04
C VAL A 154 -8.03 4.67 0.54
N GLU A 155 -7.80 5.81 1.18
CA GLU A 155 -8.86 6.69 1.72
C GLU A 155 -9.87 7.07 0.62
N ASN A 156 -9.39 7.57 -0.53
CA ASN A 156 -10.24 7.93 -1.67
C ASN A 156 -11.08 6.76 -2.18
N ILE A 157 -10.51 5.55 -2.29
CA ILE A 157 -11.26 4.36 -2.70
C ILE A 157 -12.41 4.09 -1.73
N ILE A 158 -12.15 4.16 -0.42
CA ILE A 158 -13.15 3.92 0.62
C ILE A 158 -14.23 5.01 0.60
N GLU A 159 -13.85 6.28 0.53
CA GLU A 159 -14.77 7.41 0.52
C GLU A 159 -15.65 7.42 -0.74
N ILE A 160 -15.05 7.35 -1.94
CA ILE A 160 -15.76 7.45 -3.23
C ILE A 160 -16.75 6.29 -3.43
N ASN A 161 -16.44 5.10 -2.90
CA ASN A 161 -17.36 3.96 -2.96
C ASN A 161 -18.46 4.00 -1.89
N GLY A 162 -18.46 5.02 -1.03
CA GLY A 162 -19.44 5.21 0.04
C GLY A 162 -19.29 4.18 1.15
N LEU A 163 -18.07 3.73 1.42
CA LEU A 163 -17.77 2.76 2.47
C LEU A 163 -17.43 3.43 3.80
N MET A 164 -16.94 4.67 3.77
CA MET A 164 -16.59 5.45 4.97
C MET A 164 -17.72 5.51 6.01
N PRO A 165 -19.00 5.77 5.64
CA PRO A 165 -20.09 5.85 6.63
C PRO A 165 -20.39 4.53 7.35
N ASN A 166 -19.90 3.39 6.85
CA ASN A 166 -20.10 2.10 7.50
C ASN A 166 -19.06 1.83 8.60
N ILE A 167 -18.00 2.65 8.69
CA ILE A 167 -16.92 2.48 9.66
C ILE A 167 -17.31 3.18 10.96
N CYS A 168 -17.72 2.42 11.96
CA CYS A 168 -18.06 2.93 13.29
C CYS A 168 -16.88 2.85 14.27
N ASP A 169 -15.84 2.09 13.94
CA ASP A 169 -14.68 1.91 14.80
C ASP A 169 -13.67 3.06 14.63
N GLN A 170 -13.37 3.74 15.74
CA GLN A 170 -12.49 4.90 15.74
C GLN A 170 -11.04 4.52 15.41
N ALA A 171 -10.58 3.32 15.78
CA ALA A 171 -9.22 2.88 15.46
C ALA A 171 -9.05 2.74 13.94
N THR A 172 -10.04 2.18 13.25
CA THR A 172 -10.08 2.08 11.79
C THR A 172 -10.12 3.45 11.12
N LEU A 173 -10.94 4.39 11.62
CA LEU A 173 -10.99 5.76 11.10
C LEU A 173 -9.64 6.48 11.25
N ASN A 174 -8.98 6.31 12.40
CA ASN A 174 -7.66 6.89 12.65
C ASN A 174 -6.59 6.26 11.76
N ALA A 175 -6.64 4.94 11.55
CA ALA A 175 -5.72 4.19 10.72
C ALA A 175 -5.85 4.54 9.22
N LEU A 176 -7.05 4.91 8.78
CA LEU A 176 -7.34 5.30 7.39
C LEU A 176 -6.88 6.74 7.08
N LYS A 177 -6.88 7.63 8.08
CA LYS A 177 -6.51 9.04 7.93
C LYS A 177 -5.06 9.17 7.42
N PRO A 178 -4.81 9.86 6.30
CA PRO A 178 -3.45 10.11 5.83
C PRO A 178 -2.64 10.93 6.83
N GLN A 179 -1.36 10.57 6.96
CA GLN A 179 -0.36 11.30 7.71
C GLN A 179 0.15 12.48 6.90
N ASP A 180 0.68 13.54 7.48
CA ASP A 180 1.13 14.73 6.76
C ASP A 180 2.54 14.56 6.15
N GLY A 181 2.65 13.74 5.10
CA GLY A 181 3.89 13.56 4.34
C GLY A 181 4.43 14.81 3.69
N LYS A 182 3.61 15.84 3.42
CA LYS A 182 4.12 17.11 2.91
C LYS A 182 4.94 17.82 3.98
N ALA A 183 4.43 17.90 5.20
CA ALA A 183 5.17 18.44 6.33
C ALA A 183 6.43 17.61 6.64
N LEU A 184 6.36 16.28 6.55
CA LEU A 184 7.51 15.40 6.73
C LEU A 184 8.58 15.59 5.66
N ILE A 185 8.22 15.64 4.38
CA ILE A 185 9.15 15.81 3.26
C ILE A 185 9.73 17.23 3.21
N ALA A 186 8.98 18.24 3.67
CA ALA A 186 9.47 19.62 3.75
C ALA A 186 10.72 19.75 4.65
N THR A 187 10.91 18.84 5.62
CA THR A 187 12.11 18.81 6.48
C THR A 187 13.41 18.61 5.71
N LEU A 188 13.34 18.05 4.50
CA LEU A 188 14.48 17.78 3.63
C LEU A 188 14.96 19.04 2.88
N GLY A 189 14.19 20.12 2.89
CA GLY A 189 14.52 21.37 2.19
C GLY A 189 14.81 21.15 0.70
N SER A 190 15.96 21.65 0.23
CA SER A 190 16.40 21.48 -1.16
C SER A 190 16.71 20.03 -1.56
N ARG A 191 16.86 19.12 -0.58
CA ARG A 191 17.13 17.68 -0.80
C ARG A 191 15.84 16.86 -1.03
N SER A 192 14.66 17.48 -0.97
CA SER A 192 13.36 16.83 -1.23
C SER A 192 13.28 16.14 -2.62
N ASN A 193 13.98 16.67 -3.63
CA ASN A 193 14.03 16.08 -4.97
C ASN A 193 14.82 14.76 -5.04
N LEU A 194 15.77 14.52 -4.13
CA LEU A 194 16.46 13.22 -4.01
C LEU A 194 15.52 12.15 -3.46
N VAL A 195 14.62 12.54 -2.54
CA VAL A 195 13.67 11.62 -1.92
C VAL A 195 12.63 11.10 -2.90
N LYS A 196 12.15 11.97 -3.80
CA LYS A 196 11.29 11.61 -4.94
C LYS A 196 11.89 10.52 -5.84
N ALA A 197 13.23 10.43 -5.92
CA ALA A 197 13.95 9.43 -6.69
C ALA A 197 14.32 8.16 -5.89
N THR A 198 14.36 8.23 -4.55
CA THR A 198 14.65 7.07 -3.69
C THR A 198 13.43 6.23 -3.32
N THR A 199 12.21 6.77 -3.41
CA THR A 199 10.99 5.95 -3.25
C THR A 199 10.88 4.86 -4.35
N ASP A 200 11.52 5.08 -5.50
CA ASP A 200 11.75 4.10 -6.59
C ASP A 200 12.71 2.95 -6.23
N LEU A 201 13.43 3.03 -5.11
CA LEU A 201 14.58 2.19 -4.81
C LEU A 201 14.40 1.31 -3.56
N GLY A 202 13.18 1.02 -3.10
CA GLY A 202 12.97 0.05 -2.00
C GLY A 202 13.61 -1.33 -2.25
N SER A 203 13.87 -1.69 -3.50
CA SER A 203 14.59 -2.92 -3.90
C SER A 203 16.00 -2.69 -4.48
N LYS A 204 16.48 -1.43 -4.55
CA LYS A 204 17.77 -1.06 -5.18
C LYS A 204 18.64 -0.16 -4.30
N LEU A 205 18.13 0.36 -3.19
CA LEU A 205 18.88 1.15 -2.21
C LEU A 205 19.97 0.35 -1.53
N ASP A 206 19.78 -0.97 -1.38
CA ASP A 206 20.83 -1.89 -0.94
C ASP A 206 22.09 -1.75 -1.79
N LYS A 207 21.98 -1.59 -3.12
CA LYS A 207 23.16 -1.48 -3.98
C LYS A 207 23.81 -0.09 -4.01
N LEU A 208 23.06 0.99 -3.77
CA LEU A 208 23.58 2.35 -3.98
C LEU A 208 24.18 2.97 -2.70
N ILE A 209 23.61 2.65 -1.54
CA ILE A 209 24.10 3.17 -0.24
C ILE A 209 25.25 2.29 0.31
N LEU A 210 25.27 0.99 0.01
CA LEU A 210 26.39 0.11 0.38
C LEU A 210 27.69 0.44 -0.38
N ASP A 211 27.60 1.00 -1.59
CA ASP A 211 28.77 1.22 -2.46
C ASP A 211 29.42 2.61 -2.28
N ARG A 212 28.75 3.55 -1.59
CA ARG A 212 29.28 4.90 -1.34
C ARG A 212 29.50 5.18 0.16
N LYS A 213 30.58 4.59 0.67
CA LYS A 213 31.44 5.10 1.77
C LYS A 213 30.70 5.71 2.98
N ILE A 214 29.91 4.91 3.69
CA ILE A 214 29.78 5.11 5.13
C ILE A 214 30.86 4.24 5.79
N ARG A 215 31.93 4.88 6.29
CA ARG A 215 32.93 4.16 7.10
C ARG A 215 32.32 3.87 8.46
N TRP A 216 31.90 2.64 8.66
CA TRP A 216 31.56 2.12 9.98
C TRP A 216 32.75 2.29 10.93
N LYS A 217 32.51 2.83 12.14
CA LYS A 217 33.55 2.87 13.19
C LYS A 217 33.86 1.49 13.79
N THR A 218 33.02 0.50 13.50
CA THR A 218 33.20 -0.91 13.88
C THR A 218 32.53 -1.79 12.83
N SER A 219 33.19 -2.88 12.41
CA SER A 219 32.64 -3.82 11.43
C SER A 219 31.29 -4.39 11.88
N PRO A 220 30.33 -4.60 10.96
CA PRO A 220 29.06 -5.26 11.29
C PRO A 220 29.29 -6.70 11.78
N PRO A 221 28.39 -7.25 12.62
CA PRO A 221 28.46 -8.63 13.07
C PRO A 221 28.49 -9.62 11.90
N THR A 222 29.31 -10.67 12.02
CA THR A 222 29.66 -11.64 10.97
C THR A 222 28.53 -12.56 10.51
N ASP A 223 27.30 -12.35 10.95
CA ASP A 223 26.21 -13.33 10.76
C ASP A 223 25.41 -13.11 9.46
N PHE A 224 25.95 -12.34 8.52
CA PHE A 224 25.38 -12.13 7.18
C PHE A 224 26.47 -12.16 6.08
N ALA A 225 27.29 -13.22 6.08
CA ALA A 225 28.15 -13.57 4.95
C ALA A 225 27.56 -14.77 4.18
#